data_AF-A0A6U6L4J7-F1
#
_entry.id   AF-A0A6U6L4J7-F1
#
_cell.length_a   1.000
_cell.length_b   1.000
_cell.length_c   1.000
_cell.angle_alpha   90.00
_cell.angle_beta   90.00
_cell.angle_gamma   90.00
#
_symmetry.space_group_name_H-M   'P 1'
#
loop_
_entity.id
_entity.type
_entity.pdbx_description
1 polymer ?
#
loop_
_entity_poly.entity_id
_entity_poly.type
_entity_poly.pdbx_seq_one_letter_code
_entity_poly.pdbx_strand_id
1 'polypeptide(L)'
;MGCYNSGYPSALPELVGGGQPLSFSKCSDACASRNYHYFGRSGNGQCRCGGRTKDDYTFQRFGPIRYGDSNYCECDSDNVGNGVCTYRVVDQFDPNTARKHHPCRYLPAYDMRKQCYIACRDANQSMSNQLTCKMLETMGMTYLSKTINKHNDEGGSQLHMLGGDAGGSGSNLGTF
;
A
#
# COMPACT_ATOMS: atom_id res chain seq x y z
N MET A 1 -10.54 -13.34 -8.79
CA MET A 1 -11.28 -12.80 -7.63
C MET A 1 -12.73 -13.07 -7.91
N GLY A 2 -13.51 -13.57 -6.94
CA GLY A 2 -14.76 -14.27 -7.25
C GLY A 2 -15.74 -14.31 -6.08
N CYS A 3 -16.88 -14.96 -6.30
CA CYS A 3 -17.94 -15.14 -5.32
C CYS A 3 -17.71 -16.41 -4.50
N TYR A 4 -17.80 -16.30 -3.17
CA TYR A 4 -17.64 -17.42 -2.24
C TYR A 4 -18.85 -17.48 -1.31
N ASN A 5 -19.16 -18.67 -0.80
CA ASN A 5 -20.24 -18.80 0.18
C ASN A 5 -19.96 -17.95 1.44
N SER A 6 -21.00 -17.29 1.94
CA SER A 6 -20.94 -16.66 3.26
C SER A 6 -21.12 -17.75 4.34
N GLY A 7 -20.01 -18.26 4.85
CA GLY A 7 -20.03 -19.18 6.00
C GLY A 7 -20.00 -18.45 7.35
N TYR A 8 -20.24 -19.18 8.44
CA TYR A 8 -19.83 -18.77 9.78
C TYR A 8 -18.74 -19.71 10.30
N PRO A 9 -17.59 -19.21 10.80
CA PRO A 9 -17.17 -17.80 10.75
C PRO A 9 -16.99 -17.32 9.29
N SER A 10 -17.14 -16.03 9.02
CA SER A 10 -17.10 -15.49 7.65
C SER A 10 -15.81 -15.85 6.90
N ALA A 11 -15.92 -15.96 5.57
CA ALA A 11 -14.79 -16.04 4.64
C ALA A 11 -13.74 -14.96 4.91
N LEU A 12 -14.19 -13.78 5.32
CA LEU A 12 -13.36 -12.67 5.76
C LEU A 12 -13.85 -12.23 7.15
N PRO A 13 -13.10 -12.51 8.22
CA PRO A 13 -13.61 -12.43 9.58
C PRO A 13 -13.86 -10.99 10.03
N GLU A 14 -13.05 -10.04 9.56
CA GLU A 14 -13.12 -8.67 10.05
C GLU A 14 -14.15 -7.83 9.33
N LEU A 15 -15.10 -7.27 10.05
CA LEU A 15 -15.99 -6.25 9.52
C LEU A 15 -15.33 -4.87 9.65
N VAL A 16 -15.39 -4.05 8.59
CA VAL A 16 -14.91 -2.66 8.62
C VAL A 16 -16.02 -1.70 8.22
N GLY A 17 -15.84 -0.41 8.55
CA GLY A 17 -16.87 0.61 8.33
C GLY A 17 -18.09 0.48 9.25
N GLY A 18 -17.97 -0.21 10.39
CA GLY A 18 -19.06 -0.36 11.36
C GLY A 18 -20.29 -1.10 10.81
N GLY A 19 -20.10 -1.93 9.77
CA GLY A 19 -21.20 -2.63 9.10
C GLY A 19 -21.98 -1.77 8.09
N GLN A 20 -21.56 -0.52 7.88
CA GLN A 20 -22.13 0.32 6.83
C GLN A 20 -21.62 -0.10 5.44
N PRO A 21 -22.43 0.10 4.39
CA PRO A 21 -21.99 -0.12 3.02
C PRO A 21 -20.75 0.72 2.70
N LEU A 22 -19.72 0.08 2.13
CA LEU A 22 -18.57 0.79 1.57
C LEU A 22 -18.50 0.56 0.05
N SER A 23 -18.08 1.60 -0.66
CA SER A 23 -17.68 1.45 -2.05
C SER A 23 -16.48 0.50 -2.16
N PHE A 24 -16.30 -0.10 -3.34
CA PHE A 24 -15.17 -0.99 -3.61
C PHE A 24 -13.82 -0.37 -3.20
N SER A 25 -13.57 0.88 -3.61
CA SER A 25 -12.32 1.60 -3.30
C SER A 25 -12.13 1.80 -1.79
N LYS A 26 -13.15 2.29 -1.09
CA LYS A 26 -13.12 2.51 0.36
C LYS A 26 -12.93 1.21 1.12
N CYS A 27 -13.51 0.11 0.63
CA CYS A 27 -13.35 -1.20 1.23
C CYS A 27 -11.91 -1.72 1.09
N SER A 28 -11.33 -1.61 -0.12
CA SER A 28 -9.92 -1.94 -0.35
C SER A 28 -9.00 -1.13 0.55
N ASP A 29 -9.20 0.19 0.64
CA ASP A 29 -8.35 1.08 1.45
C ASP A 29 -8.49 0.81 2.96
N ALA A 30 -9.71 0.51 3.42
CA ALA A 30 -9.96 0.14 4.80
C ALA A 30 -9.25 -1.16 5.20
N CYS A 31 -9.27 -2.18 4.32
CA CYS A 31 -8.55 -3.43 4.58
C CYS A 31 -7.03 -3.26 4.45
N ALA A 32 -6.58 -2.46 3.49
CA ALA A 32 -5.17 -2.13 3.32
C ALA A 32 -4.60 -1.46 4.58
N SER A 33 -5.30 -0.45 5.13
CA SER A 33 -4.87 0.28 6.34
C SER A 33 -4.78 -0.59 7.60
N ARG A 34 -5.43 -1.77 7.59
CA ARG A 34 -5.43 -2.75 8.68
C ARG A 34 -4.50 -3.93 8.44
N ASN A 35 -3.64 -3.87 7.42
CA ASN A 35 -2.71 -4.94 7.04
C ASN A 35 -3.43 -6.26 6.69
N TYR A 36 -4.49 -6.17 5.87
CA TYR A 36 -5.15 -7.33 5.27
C TYR A 36 -4.90 -7.40 3.77
N HIS A 37 -4.60 -8.60 3.25
CA HIS A 37 -4.31 -8.83 1.85
C HIS A 37 -5.55 -9.10 1.01
N TYR A 38 -6.69 -9.34 1.65
CA TYR A 38 -7.97 -9.58 0.99
C TYR A 38 -9.06 -8.75 1.63
N PHE A 39 -10.02 -8.37 0.80
CA PHE A 39 -11.23 -7.71 1.23
C PHE A 39 -12.42 -8.36 0.54
N GLY A 40 -13.63 -8.08 0.98
CA GLY A 40 -14.79 -8.57 0.28
C GLY A 40 -16.03 -7.77 0.60
N ARG A 41 -16.95 -7.79 -0.36
CA ARG A 41 -18.25 -7.14 -0.25
C ARG A 41 -19.32 -8.22 -0.13
N SER A 42 -20.29 -8.04 0.77
CA SER A 42 -21.39 -8.98 1.01
C SER A 42 -22.69 -8.26 1.31
N GLY A 43 -23.84 -8.90 1.04
CA GLY A 43 -25.15 -8.31 1.29
C GLY A 43 -25.27 -6.92 0.66
N ASN A 44 -25.70 -5.93 1.44
CA ASN A 44 -25.86 -4.54 1.01
C ASN A 44 -24.51 -3.77 0.89
N GLY A 45 -23.45 -4.41 0.40
CA GLY A 45 -22.13 -3.79 0.23
C GLY A 45 -21.32 -3.66 1.53
N GLN A 46 -21.60 -4.49 2.54
CA GLN A 46 -20.80 -4.54 3.76
C GLN A 46 -19.38 -4.99 3.43
N CYS A 47 -18.40 -4.29 4.00
CA CYS A 47 -17.00 -4.57 3.75
C CYS A 47 -16.39 -5.47 4.83
N ARG A 48 -15.73 -6.54 4.38
CA ARG A 48 -14.99 -7.45 5.23
C ARG A 48 -13.54 -7.57 4.81
N CYS A 49 -12.63 -7.82 5.76
CA CYS A 49 -11.20 -7.98 5.52
C CYS A 49 -10.71 -9.35 6.04
N GLY A 50 -9.63 -9.84 5.44
CA GLY A 50 -9.02 -11.10 5.83
C GLY A 50 -7.69 -11.34 5.12
N GLY A 51 -7.04 -12.41 5.54
CA GLY A 51 -5.70 -12.77 5.09
C GLY A 51 -4.62 -11.83 5.61
N ARG A 52 -3.91 -12.26 6.66
CA ARG A 52 -2.81 -11.48 7.25
C ARG A 52 -1.54 -11.53 6.40
N THR A 53 -1.44 -12.50 5.50
CA THR A 53 -0.37 -12.63 4.52
C THR A 53 -0.98 -12.79 3.13
N LYS A 54 -0.16 -12.55 2.10
CA LYS A 54 -0.56 -12.74 0.69
C LYS A 54 -0.88 -14.19 0.31
N ASP A 55 -0.53 -15.15 1.16
CA ASP A 55 -0.68 -16.58 0.96
C ASP A 55 -1.81 -17.16 1.85
N ASP A 56 -2.48 -16.30 2.62
CA ASP A 56 -3.62 -16.66 3.47
C ASP A 56 -4.92 -16.68 2.65
N TYR A 57 -5.16 -17.83 2.01
CA TYR A 57 -6.36 -18.11 1.22
C TYR A 57 -7.49 -18.73 2.04
N THR A 58 -7.53 -18.53 3.36
CA THR A 58 -8.53 -19.15 4.25
C THR A 58 -9.98 -18.85 3.84
N PHE A 59 -10.23 -17.73 3.15
CA PHE A 59 -11.54 -17.41 2.58
C PHE A 59 -12.04 -18.45 1.56
N GLN A 60 -11.16 -19.19 0.89
CA GLN A 60 -11.54 -20.19 -0.11
C GLN A 60 -12.16 -21.46 0.50
N ARG A 61 -11.98 -21.71 1.80
CA ARG A 61 -12.49 -22.91 2.48
C ARG A 61 -14.01 -23.06 2.42
N PHE A 62 -14.73 -21.97 2.16
CA PHE A 62 -16.19 -21.94 2.04
C PHE A 62 -16.70 -22.34 0.65
N GLY A 63 -15.79 -22.55 -0.31
CA GLY A 63 -16.11 -22.96 -1.66
C GLY A 63 -16.58 -21.78 -2.55
N PRO A 64 -16.17 -21.75 -3.82
CA PRO A 64 -16.62 -20.74 -4.76
C PRO A 64 -18.07 -21.02 -5.19
N ILE A 65 -18.84 -19.95 -5.37
CA ILE A 65 -20.14 -20.01 -6.05
C ILE A 65 -19.88 -19.79 -7.54
N ARG A 66 -20.34 -20.72 -8.38
CA ARG A 66 -20.07 -20.71 -9.81
C ARG A 66 -20.97 -19.70 -10.53
N TYR A 67 -20.44 -19.10 -11.59
CA TYR A 67 -21.22 -18.24 -12.46
C TYR A 67 -22.43 -19.02 -13.03
N GLY A 68 -23.61 -18.42 -12.96
CA GLY A 68 -24.88 -19.05 -13.36
C GLY A 68 -25.61 -19.78 -12.23
N ASP A 69 -25.01 -19.93 -11.04
CA ASP A 69 -25.75 -20.36 -9.84
C ASP A 69 -26.71 -19.26 -9.40
N SER A 70 -27.89 -19.63 -8.89
CA SER A 70 -28.88 -18.67 -8.37
C SER A 70 -28.36 -17.85 -7.19
N ASN A 71 -27.31 -18.32 -6.51
CA ASN A 71 -26.66 -17.64 -5.40
C ASN A 71 -25.40 -16.86 -5.83
N TYR A 72 -25.10 -16.77 -7.13
CA TYR A 72 -23.93 -16.05 -7.60
C TYR A 72 -24.01 -14.57 -7.21
N CYS A 73 -22.87 -14.02 -6.78
CA CYS A 73 -22.82 -12.67 -6.25
C CYS A 73 -22.89 -11.63 -7.37
N GLU A 74 -23.65 -10.56 -7.14
CA GLU A 74 -23.61 -9.36 -7.97
C GLU A 74 -22.56 -8.38 -7.44
N CYS A 75 -21.30 -8.69 -7.73
CA CYS A 75 -20.12 -8.05 -7.15
C CYS A 75 -20.02 -6.51 -7.30
N ASP A 76 -20.61 -5.98 -8.36
CA ASP A 76 -20.62 -4.55 -8.68
C ASP A 76 -21.94 -3.86 -8.27
N SER A 77 -22.91 -4.62 -7.77
CA SER A 77 -24.20 -4.11 -7.30
C SER A 77 -24.09 -3.54 -5.88
N ASP A 78 -25.08 -2.73 -5.51
CA ASP A 78 -25.28 -2.29 -4.12
C ASP A 78 -25.76 -3.45 -3.24
N ASN A 79 -26.46 -4.42 -3.84
CA ASN A 79 -26.81 -5.69 -3.21
C ASN A 79 -26.04 -6.83 -3.86
N VAL A 80 -24.98 -7.27 -3.19
CA VAL A 80 -24.08 -8.34 -3.62
C VAL A 80 -24.73 -9.72 -3.52
N GLY A 81 -25.81 -9.85 -2.75
CA GLY A 81 -26.49 -11.11 -2.48
C GLY A 81 -25.90 -11.90 -1.30
N ASN A 82 -26.19 -13.20 -1.28
CA ASN A 82 -25.90 -14.09 -0.14
C ASN A 82 -24.44 -14.54 -0.05
N GLY A 83 -23.64 -14.33 -1.10
CA GLY A 83 -22.21 -14.65 -1.09
C GLY A 83 -21.33 -13.49 -0.64
N VAL A 84 -20.02 -13.70 -0.72
CA VAL A 84 -18.99 -12.68 -0.51
C VAL A 84 -18.15 -12.58 -1.78
N CYS A 85 -18.10 -11.39 -2.39
CA CYS A 85 -17.17 -11.12 -3.48
C CYS A 85 -15.80 -10.83 -2.90
N THR A 86 -14.84 -11.74 -3.09
CA THR A 86 -13.51 -11.63 -2.49
C THR A 86 -12.50 -10.99 -3.44
N TYR A 87 -12.08 -9.82 -2.95
CA TYR A 87 -11.03 -8.87 -3.27
C TYR A 87 -9.62 -9.31 -2.83
N ARG A 88 -8.56 -8.92 -3.52
CA ARG A 88 -7.14 -8.96 -3.16
C ARG A 88 -6.79 -7.50 -3.15
N VAL A 89 -6.21 -7.07 -2.05
CA VAL A 89 -5.74 -5.72 -1.88
C VAL A 89 -4.55 -5.54 -2.82
N VAL A 90 -4.82 -4.80 -3.89
CA VAL A 90 -4.00 -4.65 -5.10
C VAL A 90 -2.68 -3.94 -4.78
N ASP A 91 -2.61 -3.26 -3.64
CA ASP A 91 -1.56 -2.35 -3.17
C ASP A 91 -0.71 -2.90 -2.01
N GLN A 92 -0.87 -4.17 -1.64
CA GLN A 92 0.01 -4.87 -0.69
C GLN A 92 1.16 -5.64 -1.36
N PHE A 93 1.87 -4.95 -2.26
CA PHE A 93 3.33 -5.08 -2.28
C PHE A 93 3.80 -4.88 -0.84
N ASP A 94 4.69 -5.74 -0.31
CA ASP A 94 5.28 -5.57 1.02
C ASP A 94 5.58 -4.07 1.25
N PRO A 95 4.76 -3.40 2.09
CA PRO A 95 4.70 -1.96 2.08
C PRO A 95 5.95 -1.32 2.66
N ASN A 96 6.80 -2.10 3.32
CA ASN A 96 8.05 -1.60 3.87
C ASN A 96 9.23 -1.93 2.97
N THR A 97 9.27 -3.13 2.37
CA THR A 97 10.42 -3.51 1.56
C THR A 97 10.33 -2.96 0.14
N ALA A 98 9.16 -3.08 -0.51
CA ALA A 98 9.00 -2.66 -1.89
C ALA A 98 8.81 -1.15 -2.02
N ARG A 99 8.05 -0.50 -1.11
CA ARG A 99 7.85 0.97 -1.16
C ARG A 99 9.11 1.75 -0.81
N LYS A 100 10.04 1.18 -0.03
CA LYS A 100 11.33 1.83 0.24
C LYS A 100 12.19 1.92 -1.00
N HIS A 101 12.11 0.98 -1.94
CA HIS A 101 13.00 0.96 -3.10
C HIS A 101 12.32 1.35 -4.42
N HIS A 102 11.02 1.61 -4.41
CA HIS A 102 10.30 1.97 -5.63
C HIS A 102 10.53 3.46 -6.01
N PRO A 103 10.75 3.79 -7.30
CA PRO A 103 10.94 5.17 -7.75
C PRO A 103 9.76 6.10 -7.40
N CYS A 104 8.55 5.55 -7.34
CA CYS A 104 7.33 6.28 -6.94
C CYS A 104 7.33 6.77 -5.48
N ARG A 105 8.24 6.34 -4.61
CA ARG A 105 8.17 6.62 -3.15
C ARG A 105 8.15 8.11 -2.82
N TYR A 106 8.73 8.93 -3.70
CA TYR A 106 8.89 10.37 -3.53
C TYR A 106 7.70 11.19 -4.01
N LEU A 107 6.66 10.56 -4.57
CA LEU A 107 5.45 11.28 -4.98
C LEU A 107 4.74 11.85 -3.75
N PRO A 108 4.48 13.17 -3.69
CA PRO A 108 3.97 13.81 -2.48
C PRO A 108 2.53 13.41 -2.18
N ALA A 109 1.68 13.30 -3.21
CA ALA A 109 0.28 12.94 -3.07
C ALA A 109 0.11 11.41 -2.98
N TYR A 110 -0.69 10.96 -2.00
CA TYR A 110 -1.02 9.54 -1.80
C TYR A 110 -1.64 8.92 -3.06
N ASP A 111 -2.62 9.59 -3.67
CA ASP A 111 -3.32 9.08 -4.85
C ASP A 111 -2.38 8.91 -6.05
N MET A 112 -1.49 9.89 -6.28
CA MET A 112 -0.46 9.78 -7.32
C MET A 112 0.48 8.61 -7.06
N ARG A 113 0.89 8.44 -5.79
CA ARG A 113 1.78 7.35 -5.39
C ARG A 113 1.12 6.00 -5.63
N LYS A 114 -0.15 5.85 -5.26
CA LYS A 114 -0.99 4.66 -5.49
C LYS A 114 -1.13 4.36 -6.99
N GLN A 115 -1.47 5.37 -7.80
CA GLN A 115 -1.56 5.23 -9.26
C GLN A 115 -0.23 4.80 -9.87
N CYS A 116 0.89 5.36 -9.41
CA CYS A 116 2.23 5.01 -9.86
C CYS A 116 2.55 3.55 -9.58
N TYR A 117 2.25 3.06 -8.37
CA TYR A 117 2.43 1.64 -8.03
C TYR A 117 1.59 0.70 -8.90
N ILE A 118 0.32 1.01 -9.12
CA ILE A 118 -0.58 0.19 -9.94
C ILE A 118 -0.08 0.15 -11.38
N ALA A 119 0.18 1.32 -11.96
CA ALA A 119 0.65 1.44 -13.33
C ALA A 119 1.99 0.74 -13.55
N CYS A 120 2.94 0.85 -12.60
CA CYS A 120 4.24 0.21 -12.73
C CYS A 120 4.19 -1.31 -12.54
N ARG A 121 3.33 -1.81 -11.66
CA ARG A 121 3.11 -3.26 -11.52
C ARG A 121 2.56 -3.87 -12.82
N ASP A 122 1.57 -3.21 -13.41
CA ASP A 122 0.86 -3.71 -14.58
C ASP A 122 1.42 -3.13 -15.90
N ALA A 123 2.66 -2.61 -15.88
CA ALA A 123 3.27 -1.92 -17.02
C ALA A 123 3.35 -2.82 -18.27
N ASN A 124 3.56 -4.12 -18.08
CA ASN A 124 3.65 -5.09 -19.18
C ASN A 124 2.27 -5.53 -19.71
N GLN A 125 1.17 -5.14 -19.05
CA GLN A 125 -0.18 -5.53 -19.45
C GLN A 125 -0.83 -4.51 -20.41
N SER A 126 -0.33 -3.27 -20.46
CA SER A 126 -0.86 -2.22 -21.34
C SER A 126 0.14 -1.10 -21.55
N MET A 127 0.22 -0.58 -22.78
CA MET A 127 1.00 0.60 -23.13
C MET A 127 0.59 1.83 -22.30
N SER A 128 -0.69 1.93 -21.92
CA SER A 128 -1.20 2.98 -21.04
C SER A 128 -0.56 2.89 -19.64
N ASN A 129 -0.45 1.69 -19.10
CA ASN A 129 0.18 1.46 -17.79
C ASN A 129 1.68 1.74 -17.85
N GLN A 130 2.34 1.34 -18.94
CA GLN A 130 3.75 1.62 -19.17
C GLN A 130 4.04 3.13 -19.20
N LEU A 131 3.25 3.90 -19.96
CA LEU A 131 3.41 5.35 -20.05
C LEU A 131 3.12 6.04 -18.71
N THR A 132 2.03 5.64 -18.05
CA THR A 132 1.62 6.18 -16.74
C THR A 132 2.68 5.91 -15.68
N CYS A 133 3.25 4.69 -15.66
CA CYS A 133 4.38 4.35 -14.79
C CYS A 133 5.55 5.31 -15.04
N LYS A 134 6.03 5.42 -16.28
CA LYS A 134 7.19 6.25 -16.62
C LYS A 134 7.00 7.73 -16.29
N MET A 135 5.80 8.25 -16.55
CA MET A 135 5.45 9.63 -16.22
C MET A 135 5.50 9.88 -14.71
N LEU A 136 4.87 9.02 -13.91
CA LEU A 136 4.81 9.17 -12.46
C LEU A 136 6.15 8.89 -11.79
N GLU A 137 6.97 7.96 -12.30
CA GLU A 137 8.36 7.76 -11.86
C GLU A 137 9.18 9.04 -12.05
N THR A 138 9.08 9.67 -13.22
CA THR A 138 9.81 10.90 -13.55
C THR A 138 9.40 12.04 -12.62
N MET A 139 8.10 12.24 -12.41
CA MET A 139 7.60 13.27 -11.49
C MET A 139 8.09 13.06 -10.05
N GLY A 140 8.12 11.81 -9.57
CA GLY A 140 8.66 11.47 -8.25
C GLY A 140 10.13 11.85 -8.11
N MET A 141 10.95 11.54 -9.12
CA MET A 141 12.38 11.88 -9.13
C MET A 141 12.63 13.39 -9.21
N THR A 142 11.85 14.12 -10.02
CA THR A 142 11.95 15.59 -10.09
C THR A 142 11.61 16.23 -8.76
N TYR A 143 10.56 15.75 -8.08
CA TYR A 143 10.20 16.24 -6.75
C TYR A 143 11.33 16.02 -5.75
N LEU A 144 11.91 14.81 -5.70
CA LEU A 144 13.05 14.51 -4.85
C LEU A 144 14.24 15.44 -5.12
N SER A 145 14.62 15.62 -6.39
CA SER A 145 15.75 16.48 -6.76
C SER A 145 15.54 17.91 -6.27
N LYS A 146 14.32 18.46 -6.41
CA LYS A 146 13.97 19.78 -5.87
C LYS A 146 14.10 19.84 -4.35
N THR A 147 13.63 18.81 -3.63
CA THR A 147 13.74 18.74 -2.17
C THR A 147 15.20 18.68 -1.71
N ILE A 148 16.05 17.88 -2.38
CA ILE A 148 17.49 17.79 -2.09
C ILE A 148 18.17 19.13 -2.30
N ASN A 149 17.93 19.78 -3.45
CA ASN A 149 18.55 21.07 -3.76
C ASN A 149 18.13 22.15 -2.76
N LYS A 150 16.85 22.21 -2.39
CA LYS A 150 16.36 23.11 -1.34
C LYS A 150 17.08 22.90 0.00
N HIS A 151 17.31 21.65 0.40
CA HIS A 151 18.05 21.36 1.63
C HIS A 151 19.53 21.76 1.55
N ASN A 152 20.16 21.64 0.38
CA ASN A 152 21.54 22.08 0.19
C ASN A 152 21.68 23.61 0.21
N ASP A 153 20.67 24.31 -0.32
CA ASP A 153 20.64 25.78 -0.34
C ASP A 153 20.36 26.36 1.06
N GLU A 154 19.56 25.69 1.89
CA GLU A 154 19.26 26.08 3.27
C GLU A 154 20.37 25.67 4.27
N GLY A 155 21.20 24.69 3.92
CA GLY A 155 22.35 24.21 4.73
C GLY A 155 23.67 24.96 4.49
N GLY A 156 23.73 25.88 3.51
CA GLY A 156 24.93 26.63 3.15
C GLY A 156 25.34 27.77 4.08
N SER A 157 24.59 28.01 5.17
CA SER A 157 24.84 29.12 6.10
C SER A 157 24.98 28.64 7.56
N GLN A 158 25.85 27.66 7.80
CA GLN A 158 26.48 27.46 9.12
C GLN A 158 27.84 26.76 8.95
N LEU A 159 28.78 27.45 8.30
CA LEU A 159 30.20 27.20 8.48
C LEU A 159 30.83 28.46 9.07
N HIS A 160 30.70 28.62 10.39
CA HIS A 160 31.58 29.54 11.11
C HIS A 160 31.85 29.01 12.53
N MET A 161 33.14 28.73 12.75
CA MET A 161 33.89 29.02 13.97
C MET A 161 33.56 28.19 15.21
N LEU A 162 34.35 27.13 15.39
CA LEU A 162 35.05 26.98 16.67
C LEU A 162 36.56 26.91 16.37
N GLY A 163 37.17 28.09 16.31
CA GLY A 163 38.56 28.23 16.71
C GLY A 163 38.65 28.01 18.22
N GLY A 164 39.62 27.22 18.64
CA GLY A 164 39.91 26.94 20.04
C GLY A 164 41.37 26.52 20.18
N ASP A 165 42.27 27.51 20.09
CA ASP A 165 43.63 27.41 20.60
C ASP A 165 43.58 27.50 22.14
N ALA A 166 44.14 26.51 22.85
CA ALA A 166 44.72 26.70 24.19
C ALA A 166 45.61 25.50 24.54
N GLY A 167 46.88 25.80 24.85
CA GLY A 167 47.93 24.84 25.18
C GLY A 167 47.74 24.07 26.48
N GLY A 168 48.51 22.98 26.61
CA GLY A 168 48.63 22.17 27.80
C GLY A 168 49.97 21.45 27.84
N SER A 169 50.91 22.02 28.59
CA SER A 169 52.18 21.42 29.00
C SER A 169 51.94 20.14 29.81
N GLY A 170 52.76 19.09 29.62
CA GLY A 170 52.63 17.85 30.37
C GLY A 170 53.75 16.85 30.09
N SER A 171 54.81 16.93 30.89
CA SER A 171 55.97 16.06 30.92
C SER A 171 55.66 14.60 31.32
N ASN A 172 56.63 13.72 30.99
CA ASN A 172 57.14 12.57 31.75
C ASN A 172 56.80 11.10 31.37
N LEU A 173 57.92 10.39 31.10
CA LEU A 173 58.42 9.13 31.67
C LEU A 173 58.22 7.76 30.96
N GLY A 174 59.37 7.06 30.82
CA GLY A 174 59.56 5.61 30.59
C GLY A 174 60.40 5.35 29.33
N THR A 175 61.73 5.11 29.32
CA THR A 175 62.55 4.06 29.99
C THR A 175 61.84 2.71 29.98
N PHE A 176 62.31 1.62 29.37
CA PHE A 176 63.65 1.14 29.01
C PHE A 176 63.67 0.55 27.59
#